data_AF-A7SSC1-F1
#
_entry.id   AF-A7SSC1-F1
#
_cell.length_a   1.000
_cell.length_b   1.000
_cell.length_c   1.000
_cell.angle_alpha   90.00
_cell.angle_beta   90.00
_cell.angle_gamma   90.00
#
_symmetry.space_group_name_H-M   'P 1'
#
loop_
_entity.id
_entity.type
_entity.pdbx_description
1 polymer ?
#
loop_
_entity_poly.entity_id
_entity_poly.type
_entity_poly.pdbx_seq_one_letter_code
_entity_poly.pdbx_strand_id
1 'polypeptide(L)'
;MFVHVWNVCLYSWLECLFTDTAGMFNDKIEVSLPTNIVDGSVHATVSAIGDLMGPSLSGLDGLLRLPTGCGEQNMVKFAPNIFVMQYLNSTRQMTDDVSTKAVGYLRTGYQRQLTYKRKDGSYSAFGDRDKEGSLWLTAFVLRSFAQARQFIFIDDNETNGTKEWIMKKQQETGCFQPHGKLFNNALKGGVSTPVTLTAFVVVSLLEAGVAPSDPVITKAIKCISSKKNSVTDSYSNAILAFAHTIA
;
A
#
# COMPACT_ATOMS: atom_id res chain seq x y z
N MET A 1 17.83 8.05 14.22
CA MET A 1 18.84 7.02 14.55
C MET A 1 18.22 6.17 15.65
N PHE A 2 18.37 4.86 15.58
CA PHE A 2 17.75 3.87 16.45
C PHE A 2 18.87 3.01 16.96
N VAL A 3 18.89 2.73 18.26
CA VAL A 3 19.86 1.81 18.83
C VAL A 3 19.15 0.50 19.10
N HIS A 4 19.67 -0.56 18.51
CA HIS A 4 19.27 -1.93 18.77
C HIS A 4 20.34 -2.57 19.64
N VAL A 5 19.93 -3.00 20.84
CA VAL A 5 20.80 -3.74 21.76
C VAL A 5 20.27 -5.15 21.92
N TRP A 6 21.13 -6.12 21.61
CA TRP A 6 20.87 -7.54 21.85
C TRP A 6 21.53 -7.96 23.15
N ASN A 7 20.72 -8.33 24.13
CA ASN A 7 21.19 -8.97 25.36
C ASN A 7 20.81 -10.45 25.35
N VAL A 8 21.81 -11.29 25.65
CA VAL A 8 21.73 -12.73 25.98
C VAL A 8 20.38 -13.38 25.65
N CYS A 9 20.29 -13.95 24.44
CA CYS A 9 19.26 -14.86 23.91
C CYS A 9 17.74 -14.59 24.12
N LEU A 10 17.27 -13.52 24.79
CA LEU A 10 15.84 -13.41 25.10
C LEU A 10 15.20 -12.01 24.99
N TYR A 11 15.94 -10.91 24.81
CA TYR A 11 15.31 -9.57 24.72
C TYR A 11 15.94 -8.65 23.69
N SER A 12 15.10 -8.02 22.86
CA SER A 12 15.43 -6.94 21.92
C SER A 12 14.78 -5.64 22.40
N TRP A 13 15.58 -4.59 22.60
CA TRP A 13 15.10 -3.23 22.91
C TRP A 13 15.25 -2.33 21.68
N LEU A 14 14.21 -1.56 21.37
CA LEU A 14 14.14 -0.60 20.28
C LEU A 14 13.90 0.78 20.88
N GLU A 15 14.90 1.66 20.83
CA GLU A 15 14.78 3.04 21.31
C GLU A 15 14.74 4.02 20.15
N CYS A 16 13.67 4.83 20.11
CA CYS A 16 13.56 5.98 19.23
C CYS A 16 14.38 7.14 19.80
N LEU A 17 15.47 7.52 19.13
CA LEU A 17 16.26 8.68 19.54
C LEU A 17 15.54 9.97 19.15
N PHE A 18 14.93 10.64 20.12
CA PHE A 18 14.48 12.03 19.96
C PHE A 18 15.65 12.95 20.32
N THR A 19 16.05 13.81 19.39
CA THR A 19 17.11 14.80 19.63
C THR A 19 16.58 15.90 20.55
N ASP A 20 17.20 16.12 21.70
CA ASP A 20 17.10 17.41 22.36
C ASP A 20 17.84 18.48 21.52
N THR A 21 17.49 19.74 21.74
CA THR A 21 17.94 20.97 21.06
C THR A 21 19.46 21.14 20.88
N ALA A 22 20.29 20.26 21.47
CA ALA A 22 21.75 20.24 21.37
C ALA A 22 22.34 19.11 20.49
N GLY A 23 21.53 18.25 19.86
CA GLY A 23 22.00 17.26 18.87
C GLY A 23 22.81 16.07 19.42
N MET A 24 22.94 15.93 20.75
CA MET A 24 23.58 14.79 21.40
C MET A 24 22.55 13.96 22.16
N PHE A 25 22.56 12.64 21.93
CA PHE A 25 21.77 11.66 22.67
C PHE A 25 22.68 10.85 23.61
N ASN A 26 22.25 10.64 24.85
CA ASN A 26 22.98 9.88 25.86
C ASN A 26 22.00 9.00 26.65
N ASP A 27 22.23 7.70 26.65
CA ASP A 27 21.41 6.72 27.38
C ASP A 27 22.28 5.65 28.05
N LYS A 28 21.76 5.04 29.10
CA LYS A 28 22.45 4.01 29.91
C LYS A 28 21.63 2.73 29.91
N ILE A 29 22.20 1.69 29.32
CA ILE A 29 21.58 0.37 29.26
C ILE A 29 22.23 -0.53 30.31
N GLU A 30 21.47 -0.93 31.32
CA GLU A 30 21.90 -1.89 32.34
C GLU A 30 21.65 -3.32 31.85
N VAL A 31 22.71 -4.14 31.83
CA VAL A 31 22.65 -5.54 31.40
C VAL A 31 22.68 -6.44 32.63
N SER A 32 21.54 -7.06 32.96
CA SER A 32 21.46 -8.07 34.01
C SER A 32 21.68 -9.48 33.44
N LEU A 33 22.56 -10.24 34.10
CA LEU A 33 22.92 -11.59 33.67
C LEU A 33 22.13 -12.63 34.47
N PRO A 34 21.57 -13.68 33.82
CA PRO A 34 20.90 -14.77 34.54
C PRO A 34 21.92 -15.61 35.34
N THR A 35 21.46 -16.27 36.41
CA THR A 35 22.30 -17.03 37.33
C THR A 35 22.98 -18.27 36.72
N ASN A 36 22.50 -18.75 35.57
CA ASN A 36 22.91 -20.03 34.97
C ASN A 36 23.77 -19.79 33.71
N ILE A 37 24.83 -18.98 33.83
CA ILE A 37 25.68 -18.62 32.69
C ILE A 37 26.77 -19.67 32.47
N VAL A 38 27.03 -19.98 31.20
CA VAL A 38 28.16 -20.79 30.77
C VAL A 38 29.34 -19.87 30.51
N ASP A 39 30.51 -20.22 31.03
CA ASP A 39 31.72 -19.41 30.82
C ASP A 39 32.01 -19.19 29.33
N GLY A 40 32.27 -17.93 28.96
CA GLY A 40 32.50 -17.52 27.57
C GLY A 40 31.24 -17.31 26.72
N SER A 41 30.04 -17.53 27.26
CA SER A 41 28.77 -17.34 26.52
C SER A 41 28.26 -15.89 26.49
N VAL A 42 28.85 -15.00 27.29
CA VAL A 42 28.39 -13.60 27.39
C VAL A 42 28.84 -12.82 26.17
N HIS A 43 27.88 -12.35 25.38
CA HIS A 43 28.10 -11.50 24.23
C HIS A 43 27.03 -10.41 24.19
N ALA A 44 27.45 -9.16 23.95
CA ALA A 44 26.56 -8.01 23.80
C ALA A 44 26.88 -7.29 22.48
N THR A 45 25.84 -7.00 21.69
CA THR A 45 25.98 -6.29 20.42
C THR A 45 25.14 -5.01 20.46
N VAL A 46 25.77 -3.88 20.13
CA VAL A 46 25.08 -2.60 19.92
C VAL A 46 25.10 -2.30 18.43
N SER A 47 23.91 -2.08 17.86
CA SER A 47 23.73 -1.64 16.47
C SER A 47 23.04 -0.29 16.47
N ALA A 48 23.53 0.65 15.66
CA ALA A 48 22.89 1.95 15.48
C ALA A 48 22.47 2.12 14.03
N ILE A 49 21.19 2.42 13.82
CA ILE A 49 20.56 2.42 12.50
C ILE A 49 19.89 3.77 12.29
N GLY A 50 20.19 4.47 11.19
CA GLY A 50 19.58 5.77 10.87
C GLY A 50 18.07 5.68 10.56
N ASP A 51 17.63 4.55 10.04
CA ASP A 51 16.28 4.27 9.52
C ASP A 51 15.70 2.99 10.16
N LEU A 52 14.57 3.11 10.86
CA LEU A 52 13.88 2.01 11.55
C LEU A 52 13.67 0.79 10.64
N MET A 53 13.51 1.00 9.33
CA MET A 53 13.23 -0.09 8.40
C MET A 53 14.47 -0.60 7.65
N GLY A 54 15.62 0.06 7.76
CA GLY A 54 16.83 -0.23 6.99
C GLY A 54 17.31 -1.69 7.03
N PRO A 55 17.36 -2.37 8.19
CA PRO A 55 17.76 -3.77 8.27
C PRO A 55 16.72 -4.74 7.68
N SER A 56 15.43 -4.44 7.89
CA SER A 56 14.31 -5.27 7.44
C SER A 56 14.04 -5.18 5.94
N LEU A 57 14.64 -4.21 5.25
CA LEU A 57 14.39 -3.87 3.86
C LEU A 57 15.63 -4.00 2.96
N SER A 58 16.66 -4.72 3.42
CA SER A 58 17.77 -5.14 2.54
C SER A 58 17.29 -6.17 1.50
N GLY A 59 17.75 -6.05 0.24
CA GLY A 59 17.40 -6.99 -0.85
C GLY A 59 16.02 -6.82 -1.48
N LEU A 60 15.40 -5.64 -1.34
CA LEU A 60 14.08 -5.34 -1.93
C LEU A 60 14.02 -5.44 -3.46
N ASP A 61 15.16 -5.33 -4.15
CA ASP A 61 15.27 -5.56 -5.60
C ASP A 61 14.87 -7.00 -5.99
N GLY A 62 15.05 -7.98 -5.08
CA GLY A 62 14.59 -9.35 -5.22
C GLY A 62 13.06 -9.52 -5.19
N LEU A 63 12.33 -8.51 -4.71
CA LEU A 63 10.86 -8.48 -4.74
C LEU A 63 10.31 -8.03 -6.10
N LEU A 64 11.14 -7.49 -6.99
CA LEU A 64 10.69 -7.11 -8.33
C LEU A 64 10.23 -8.33 -9.12
N ARG A 65 8.96 -8.36 -9.50
CA ARG A 65 8.35 -9.45 -10.27
C ARG A 65 7.77 -8.96 -11.59
N LEU A 66 8.02 -9.69 -12.67
CA LEU A 66 7.40 -9.42 -13.95
C LEU A 66 5.88 -9.68 -13.87
N PRO A 67 5.03 -8.68 -14.17
CA PRO A 67 3.59 -8.85 -14.14
C PRO A 67 3.11 -9.83 -15.21
N THR A 68 2.35 -10.84 -14.76
CA THR A 68 1.94 -12.01 -15.55
C THR A 68 0.64 -12.58 -14.98
N GLY A 69 -0.03 -13.45 -15.75
CA GLY A 69 -1.31 -14.05 -15.36
C GLY A 69 -2.50 -13.22 -15.82
N CYS A 70 -3.66 -13.48 -15.22
CA CYS A 70 -4.93 -12.76 -15.45
C CYS A 70 -4.92 -11.37 -14.78
N GLY A 71 -5.99 -10.57 -14.93
CA GLY A 71 -6.05 -9.20 -14.43
C GLY A 71 -5.77 -9.06 -12.93
N GLU A 72 -6.23 -10.01 -12.12
CA GLU A 72 -5.93 -10.04 -10.68
C GLU A 72 -4.45 -10.36 -10.41
N GLN A 73 -3.94 -11.44 -11.00
CA GLN A 73 -2.56 -11.90 -10.80
C GLN A 73 -1.52 -10.92 -11.34
N ASN A 74 -1.85 -10.22 -12.43
CA ASN A 74 -1.04 -9.16 -12.98
C ASN A 74 -0.87 -8.04 -11.96
N MET A 75 -1.98 -7.61 -11.33
CA MET A 75 -1.94 -6.56 -10.30
C MET A 75 -1.22 -6.97 -9.01
N VAL A 76 -1.32 -8.25 -8.59
CA VAL A 76 -0.53 -8.81 -7.47
C VAL A 76 0.97 -8.54 -7.66
N LYS A 77 1.46 -8.60 -8.91
CA LYS A 77 2.88 -8.43 -9.24
C LYS A 77 3.24 -7.01 -9.64
N PHE A 78 2.29 -6.26 -10.21
CA PHE A 78 2.49 -4.89 -10.66
C PHE A 78 2.59 -3.90 -9.49
N ALA A 79 1.64 -3.93 -8.56
CA ALA A 79 1.58 -2.93 -7.48
C ALA A 79 2.81 -2.96 -6.56
N PRO A 80 3.35 -4.13 -6.12
CA PRO A 80 4.55 -4.16 -5.29
C PRO A 80 5.78 -3.52 -5.95
N ASN A 81 5.94 -3.65 -7.27
CA ASN A 81 7.06 -3.03 -7.97
C ASN A 81 7.07 -1.51 -7.79
N ILE A 82 5.90 -0.86 -7.74
CA ILE A 82 5.78 0.59 -7.53
C ILE A 82 6.30 0.96 -6.14
N PHE A 83 5.85 0.25 -5.10
CA PHE A 83 6.23 0.55 -3.72
C PHE A 83 7.71 0.25 -3.44
N VAL A 84 8.24 -0.81 -4.05
CA VAL A 84 9.69 -1.08 -4.03
C VAL A 84 10.46 0.08 -4.65
N MET A 85 10.02 0.60 -5.80
CA MET A 85 10.66 1.75 -6.43
C MET A 85 10.55 3.03 -5.57
N GLN A 86 9.38 3.31 -4.98
CA GLN A 86 9.17 4.45 -4.08
C GLN A 86 10.10 4.39 -2.87
N TYR A 87 10.23 3.21 -2.25
CA TYR A 87 11.11 3.02 -1.11
C TYR A 87 12.58 3.23 -1.49
N LEU A 88 13.08 2.52 -2.51
CA LEU A 88 14.47 2.62 -2.95
C LEU A 88 14.84 4.04 -3.39
N ASN A 89 13.90 4.76 -4.02
CA ASN A 89 14.11 6.16 -4.38
C ASN A 89 14.19 7.06 -3.14
N SER A 90 13.28 6.87 -2.17
CA SER A 90 13.22 7.67 -0.94
C SER A 90 14.42 7.44 -0.03
N THR A 91 14.95 6.21 0.01
CA THR A 91 16.15 5.86 0.80
C THR A 91 17.46 6.07 0.05
N ARG A 92 17.40 6.56 -1.20
CA ARG A 92 18.56 6.78 -2.08
C ARG A 92 19.37 5.49 -2.33
N GLN A 93 18.69 4.35 -2.37
CA GLN A 93 19.25 3.02 -2.66
C GLN A 93 18.97 2.57 -4.11
N MET A 94 18.37 3.42 -4.93
CA MET A 94 18.07 3.11 -6.34
C MET A 94 19.35 3.05 -7.18
N THR A 95 19.50 1.97 -7.96
CA THR A 95 20.53 1.83 -8.99
C THR A 95 19.92 1.84 -10.39
N ASP A 96 20.72 2.17 -11.41
CA ASP A 96 20.25 2.27 -12.80
C ASP A 96 19.72 0.93 -13.33
N ASP A 97 20.37 -0.18 -12.98
CA ASP A 97 19.94 -1.53 -13.37
C ASP A 97 18.57 -1.90 -12.77
N VAL A 98 18.39 -1.62 -11.47
CA VAL A 98 17.14 -1.88 -10.76
C VAL A 98 16.03 -0.98 -11.31
N SER A 99 16.32 0.31 -11.52
CA SER A 99 15.39 1.27 -12.12
C SER A 99 14.94 0.84 -13.51
N THR A 100 15.88 0.54 -14.40
CA THR A 100 15.59 0.12 -15.78
C THR A 100 14.73 -1.14 -15.83
N LYS A 101 15.09 -2.13 -15.01
CA LYS A 101 14.32 -3.39 -14.88
C LYS A 101 12.91 -3.14 -14.36
N ALA A 102 12.77 -2.36 -13.28
CA ALA A 102 11.49 -2.07 -12.67
C ALA A 102 10.58 -1.26 -13.61
N VAL A 103 11.11 -0.25 -14.31
CA VAL A 103 10.40 0.51 -15.35
C VAL A 103 9.92 -0.42 -16.47
N GLY A 104 10.77 -1.35 -16.93
CA GLY A 104 10.38 -2.35 -17.92
C GLY A 104 9.22 -3.24 -17.45
N TYR A 105 9.26 -3.67 -16.18
CA TYR A 105 8.18 -4.46 -15.57
C TYR A 105 6.89 -3.66 -15.43
N LEU A 106 6.97 -2.39 -15.01
CA LEU A 106 5.81 -1.51 -14.91
C LEU A 106 5.18 -1.26 -16.29
N ARG A 107 5.97 -0.92 -17.32
CA ARG A 107 5.45 -0.73 -18.69
C ARG A 107 4.74 -1.99 -19.21
N THR A 108 5.37 -3.15 -19.02
CA THR A 108 4.79 -4.44 -19.43
C THR A 108 3.48 -4.73 -18.68
N GLY A 109 3.48 -4.54 -17.36
CA GLY A 109 2.30 -4.77 -16.53
C GLY A 109 1.16 -3.80 -16.81
N TYR A 110 1.45 -2.53 -17.11
CA TYR A 110 0.47 -1.54 -17.52
C TYR A 110 -0.22 -1.97 -18.82
N GLN A 111 0.56 -2.22 -19.89
CA GLN A 111 0.02 -2.65 -21.19
C GLN A 111 -0.78 -3.94 -21.06
N ARG A 112 -0.28 -4.91 -20.29
CA ARG A 112 -1.00 -6.15 -20.02
C ARG A 112 -2.31 -5.91 -19.25
N GLN A 113 -2.31 -5.02 -18.26
CA GLN A 113 -3.51 -4.74 -17.48
C GLN A 113 -4.62 -4.13 -18.34
N LEU A 114 -4.27 -3.27 -19.32
CA LEU A 114 -5.24 -2.70 -20.26
C LEU A 114 -6.00 -3.78 -21.05
N THR A 115 -5.43 -4.96 -21.28
CA THR A 115 -6.13 -6.08 -21.93
C THR A 115 -7.27 -6.67 -21.09
N TYR A 116 -7.31 -6.36 -19.80
CA TYR A 116 -8.38 -6.75 -18.87
C TYR A 116 -9.34 -5.59 -18.57
N LYS A 117 -9.17 -4.45 -19.24
CA LYS A 117 -10.13 -3.36 -19.22
C LYS A 117 -11.35 -3.75 -20.07
N ARG A 118 -12.52 -3.45 -19.56
CA ARG A 118 -13.80 -3.66 -20.22
C ARG A 118 -14.23 -2.40 -20.96
N LYS A 119 -15.15 -2.55 -21.92
CA LYS A 119 -15.67 -1.42 -22.72
C LYS A 119 -16.29 -0.29 -21.89
N ASP A 120 -16.81 -0.59 -20.71
CA ASP A 120 -17.42 0.37 -19.80
C ASP A 120 -16.40 1.13 -18.93
N GLY A 121 -15.10 0.81 -19.06
CA GLY A 121 -14.02 1.45 -18.29
C GLY A 121 -13.60 0.69 -17.03
N SER A 122 -14.27 -0.41 -16.70
CA SER A 122 -13.99 -1.23 -15.52
C SER A 122 -12.96 -2.34 -15.77
N TYR A 123 -12.44 -2.94 -14.71
CA TYR A 123 -11.53 -4.07 -14.78
C TYR A 123 -12.14 -5.32 -14.13
N SER A 124 -11.86 -6.48 -14.70
CA SER A 124 -12.18 -7.79 -14.13
C SER A 124 -11.01 -8.75 -14.31
N ALA A 125 -11.09 -9.97 -13.75
CA ALA A 125 -10.01 -10.94 -13.88
C ALA A 125 -9.76 -11.36 -15.33
N PHE A 126 -10.82 -11.44 -16.15
CA PHE A 126 -10.75 -11.88 -17.54
C PHE A 126 -11.25 -10.84 -18.56
N GLY A 127 -11.36 -9.58 -18.16
CA GLY A 127 -11.79 -8.47 -19.03
C GLY A 127 -13.20 -8.67 -19.58
N ASP A 128 -13.39 -8.38 -20.87
CA ASP A 128 -14.69 -8.49 -21.55
C ASP A 128 -15.28 -9.91 -21.57
N ARG A 129 -14.52 -10.94 -21.19
CA ARG A 129 -15.03 -12.32 -21.06
C ARG A 129 -15.91 -12.50 -19.82
N ASP A 130 -15.74 -11.67 -18.80
CA ASP A 130 -16.60 -11.68 -17.62
C ASP A 130 -17.94 -11.00 -17.93
N LYS A 131 -18.96 -11.21 -17.09
CA LYS A 131 -20.25 -10.54 -17.25
C LYS A 131 -20.23 -9.09 -16.78
N GLU A 132 -19.36 -8.76 -15.82
CA GLU A 132 -19.29 -7.46 -15.17
C GLU A 132 -17.88 -7.18 -14.62
N GLY A 133 -17.56 -5.90 -14.41
CA GLY A 133 -16.32 -5.46 -13.77
C GLY A 133 -16.39 -5.55 -12.25
N SER A 134 -15.23 -5.71 -11.59
CA SER A 134 -15.13 -5.69 -10.14
C SER A 134 -14.81 -4.29 -9.64
N LEU A 135 -15.64 -3.72 -8.77
CA LEU A 135 -15.41 -2.38 -8.22
C LEU A 135 -14.09 -2.30 -7.45
N TRP A 136 -13.80 -3.29 -6.62
CA TRP A 136 -12.57 -3.33 -5.85
C TRP A 136 -11.34 -3.43 -6.77
N LEU A 137 -11.35 -4.31 -7.76
CA LEU A 137 -10.22 -4.45 -8.68
C LEU A 137 -10.03 -3.18 -9.52
N THR A 138 -11.12 -2.59 -9.98
CA THR A 138 -11.12 -1.35 -10.76
C THR A 138 -10.52 -0.20 -9.96
N ALA A 139 -10.91 -0.04 -8.68
CA ALA A 139 -10.33 0.96 -7.80
C ALA A 139 -8.84 0.68 -7.51
N PHE A 140 -8.47 -0.59 -7.30
CA PHE A 140 -7.08 -0.97 -7.07
C PHE A 140 -6.17 -0.70 -8.28
N VAL A 141 -6.65 -0.98 -9.49
CA VAL A 141 -5.96 -0.64 -10.75
C VAL A 141 -5.80 0.87 -10.87
N LEU A 142 -6.88 1.64 -10.67
CA LEU A 142 -6.85 3.10 -10.75
C LEU A 142 -5.81 3.69 -9.78
N ARG A 143 -5.83 3.25 -8.52
CA ARG A 143 -4.87 3.69 -7.49
C ARG A 143 -3.44 3.37 -7.87
N SER A 144 -3.20 2.13 -8.29
CA SER A 144 -1.85 1.68 -8.68
C SER A 144 -1.34 2.43 -9.91
N PHE A 145 -2.20 2.70 -10.88
CA PHE A 145 -1.83 3.50 -12.06
C PHE A 145 -1.50 4.94 -11.68
N ALA A 146 -2.29 5.55 -10.79
CA ALA A 146 -2.01 6.89 -10.29
C ALA A 146 -0.62 6.97 -9.61
N GLN A 147 -0.29 6.00 -8.76
CA GLN A 147 1.01 5.91 -8.10
C GLN A 147 2.16 5.63 -9.09
N ALA A 148 1.90 4.85 -10.15
CA ALA A 148 2.90 4.51 -11.17
C ALA A 148 3.29 5.68 -12.09
N ARG A 149 2.47 6.74 -12.17
CA ARG A 149 2.72 7.92 -13.02
C ARG A 149 4.05 8.61 -12.77
N GLN A 150 4.59 8.49 -11.56
CA GLN A 150 5.90 9.06 -11.22
C GLN A 150 7.08 8.31 -11.87
N PHE A 151 6.86 7.08 -12.37
CA PHE A 151 7.91 6.24 -12.96
C PHE A 151 7.66 5.92 -14.45
N ILE A 152 6.40 5.82 -14.88
CA ILE A 152 6.02 5.48 -16.25
C ILE A 152 4.91 6.38 -16.77
N PHE A 153 4.84 6.52 -18.09
CA PHE A 153 3.70 7.16 -18.74
C PHE A 153 2.44 6.31 -18.58
N ILE A 154 1.35 6.94 -18.14
CA ILE A 154 0.00 6.37 -18.01
C ILE A 154 -0.93 7.32 -18.75
N ASP A 155 -1.70 6.81 -19.72
CA ASP A 155 -2.67 7.60 -20.46
C ASP A 155 -3.82 8.06 -19.55
N ASP A 156 -4.05 9.38 -19.50
CA ASP A 156 -5.12 9.99 -18.72
C ASP A 156 -6.50 9.56 -19.22
N ASN A 157 -6.68 9.38 -20.52
CA ASN A 157 -7.96 8.92 -21.10
C ASN A 157 -8.34 7.55 -20.54
N GLU A 158 -7.34 6.66 -20.40
CA GLU A 158 -7.54 5.33 -19.85
C GLU A 158 -8.02 5.39 -18.40
N THR A 159 -7.44 6.30 -17.61
CA THR A 159 -7.81 6.48 -16.19
C THR A 159 -9.11 7.26 -15.99
N ASN A 160 -9.43 8.22 -16.85
CA ASN A 160 -10.63 9.05 -16.71
C ASN A 160 -11.90 8.23 -16.91
N GLY A 161 -11.95 7.37 -17.94
CA GLY A 161 -13.08 6.44 -18.11
C GLY A 161 -13.27 5.51 -16.90
N THR A 162 -12.17 5.09 -16.28
CA THR A 162 -12.21 4.28 -15.05
C THR A 162 -12.73 5.06 -13.85
N LYS A 163 -12.30 6.31 -13.65
CA LYS A 163 -12.83 7.21 -12.59
C LYS A 163 -14.34 7.40 -12.74
N GLU A 164 -14.79 7.73 -13.95
CA GLU A 164 -16.21 7.93 -14.24
C GLU A 164 -17.05 6.69 -13.96
N TRP A 165 -16.56 5.51 -14.36
CA TRP A 165 -17.25 4.25 -14.07
C TRP A 165 -17.36 4.01 -12.57
N ILE A 166 -16.29 4.22 -11.80
CA ILE A 166 -16.31 4.10 -10.34
C ILE A 166 -17.33 5.06 -9.74
N MET A 167 -17.27 6.35 -10.10
CA MET A 167 -18.17 7.39 -9.57
C MET A 167 -19.64 7.06 -9.82
N LYS A 168 -19.98 6.47 -10.97
CA LYS A 168 -21.35 6.01 -11.31
C LYS A 168 -21.85 4.82 -10.47
N LYS A 169 -20.97 4.13 -9.74
CA LYS A 169 -21.34 3.03 -8.83
C LYS A 169 -21.66 3.49 -7.41
N GLN A 170 -21.58 4.79 -7.12
CA GLN A 170 -21.98 5.32 -5.82
C GLN A 170 -23.50 5.23 -5.64
N GLN A 171 -23.96 4.77 -4.48
CA GLN A 171 -25.37 4.79 -4.14
C GLN A 171 -25.84 6.18 -3.70
N GLU A 172 -27.16 6.39 -3.65
CA GLU A 172 -27.75 7.63 -3.11
C GLU A 172 -27.33 7.92 -1.67
N THR A 173 -27.06 6.86 -0.90
CA THR A 173 -26.52 6.94 0.47
C THR A 173 -25.09 7.50 0.55
N GLY A 174 -24.41 7.65 -0.59
CA GLY A 174 -23.00 8.02 -0.70
C GLY A 174 -22.02 6.85 -0.57
N CYS A 175 -22.49 5.67 -0.14
CA CYS A 175 -21.64 4.49 0.00
C CYS A 175 -21.41 3.78 -1.33
N PHE A 176 -20.31 3.02 -1.40
CA PHE A 176 -20.06 2.05 -2.47
C PHE A 176 -20.40 0.64 -1.98
N GLN A 177 -21.04 -0.16 -2.82
CA GLN A 177 -21.31 -1.58 -2.54
C GLN A 177 -20.38 -2.49 -3.35
N PRO A 178 -20.06 -3.69 -2.84
CA PRO A 178 -19.35 -4.69 -3.61
C PRO A 178 -20.09 -4.98 -4.93
N HIS A 179 -19.36 -4.85 -6.04
CA HIS A 179 -19.86 -5.12 -7.38
C HIS A 179 -18.83 -5.94 -8.14
N GLY A 180 -19.32 -6.92 -8.91
CA GLY A 180 -18.49 -7.90 -9.61
C GLY A 180 -17.81 -8.94 -8.71
N LYS A 181 -17.17 -9.90 -9.37
CA LYS A 181 -16.47 -11.01 -8.71
C LYS A 181 -14.97 -10.74 -8.64
N LEU A 182 -14.38 -11.17 -7.52
CA LEU A 182 -12.95 -11.35 -7.35
C LEU A 182 -12.72 -12.82 -7.05
N PHE A 183 -11.82 -13.45 -7.80
CA PHE A 183 -11.51 -14.87 -7.64
C PHE A 183 -10.47 -15.08 -6.53
N ASN A 184 -9.51 -14.17 -6.41
CA ASN A 184 -8.53 -14.18 -5.34
C ASN A 184 -8.87 -13.16 -4.25
N ASN A 185 -9.52 -13.60 -3.17
CA ASN A 185 -9.85 -12.73 -2.04
C ASN A 185 -8.64 -12.29 -1.21
N ALA A 186 -7.48 -12.95 -1.31
CA ALA A 186 -6.27 -12.53 -0.59
C ALA A 186 -5.82 -11.11 -0.99
N LEU A 187 -6.15 -10.69 -2.21
CA LEU A 187 -5.87 -9.34 -2.72
C LEU A 187 -6.62 -8.25 -1.95
N LYS A 188 -7.81 -8.52 -1.40
CA LYS A 188 -8.63 -7.52 -0.71
C LYS A 188 -8.07 -7.11 0.65
N GLY A 189 -7.17 -7.91 1.23
CA GLY A 189 -6.81 -7.77 2.64
C GLY A 189 -8.06 -7.79 3.52
N GLY A 190 -8.21 -6.81 4.41
CA GLY A 190 -9.39 -6.68 5.27
C GLY A 190 -10.53 -5.83 4.69
N VAL A 191 -10.51 -5.49 3.39
CA VAL A 191 -11.60 -4.77 2.73
C VAL A 191 -12.76 -5.74 2.44
N SER A 192 -13.52 -6.05 3.49
CA SER A 192 -14.61 -7.05 3.45
C SER A 192 -16.00 -6.42 3.56
N THR A 193 -16.10 -5.20 4.09
CA THR A 193 -17.37 -4.51 4.37
C THR A 193 -17.65 -3.40 3.36
N PRO A 194 -18.91 -3.01 3.14
CA PRO A 194 -19.23 -1.85 2.30
C PRO A 194 -18.55 -0.55 2.75
N VAL A 195 -18.35 -0.39 4.07
CA VAL A 195 -17.69 0.79 4.65
C VAL A 195 -16.20 0.81 4.32
N THR A 196 -15.49 -0.30 4.52
CA THR A 196 -14.06 -0.40 4.15
C THR A 196 -13.86 -0.29 2.64
N LEU A 197 -14.77 -0.85 1.85
CA LEU A 197 -14.75 -0.70 0.39
C LEU A 197 -14.93 0.76 -0.01
N THR A 198 -15.89 1.46 0.60
CA THR A 198 -16.11 2.89 0.37
C THR A 198 -14.85 3.69 0.67
N ALA A 199 -14.21 3.45 1.82
CA ALA A 199 -12.97 4.12 2.19
C ALA A 199 -11.83 3.83 1.20
N PHE A 200 -11.66 2.57 0.79
CA PHE A 200 -10.67 2.18 -0.21
C PHE A 200 -10.90 2.86 -1.57
N VAL A 201 -12.15 2.94 -2.03
CA VAL A 201 -12.52 3.61 -3.28
C VAL A 201 -12.24 5.12 -3.19
N VAL A 202 -12.59 5.77 -2.08
CA VAL A 202 -12.34 7.20 -1.85
C VAL A 202 -10.85 7.51 -1.92
N VAL A 203 -10.02 6.76 -1.19
CA VAL A 203 -8.56 6.88 -1.23
C VAL A 203 -8.05 6.71 -2.67
N SER A 204 -8.56 5.72 -3.39
CA SER A 204 -8.16 5.45 -4.78
C SER A 204 -8.50 6.59 -5.74
N LEU A 205 -9.66 7.23 -5.56
CA LEU A 205 -10.08 8.38 -6.38
C LEU A 205 -9.24 9.63 -6.06
N LEU A 206 -8.98 9.90 -4.78
CA LEU A 206 -8.16 11.03 -4.33
C LEU A 206 -6.71 10.91 -4.83
N GLU A 207 -6.09 9.74 -4.67
CA GLU A 207 -4.75 9.49 -5.20
C GLU A 207 -4.70 9.57 -6.74
N ALA A 208 -5.81 9.31 -7.42
CA ALA A 208 -5.94 9.46 -8.88
C ALA A 208 -6.25 10.91 -9.34
N GLY A 209 -6.24 11.87 -8.41
CA GLY A 209 -6.38 13.30 -8.70
C GLY A 209 -7.82 13.81 -8.74
N VAL A 210 -8.79 13.06 -8.21
CA VAL A 210 -10.14 13.61 -7.98
C VAL A 210 -10.07 14.61 -6.82
N ALA A 211 -10.66 15.78 -6.98
CA ALA A 211 -10.60 16.83 -5.95
C ALA A 211 -11.35 16.41 -4.67
N PRO A 212 -10.85 16.75 -3.47
CA PRO A 212 -11.56 16.45 -2.22
C PRO A 212 -12.94 17.12 -2.12
N SER A 213 -13.11 18.27 -2.78
CA SER A 213 -14.38 18.99 -2.88
C SER A 213 -15.40 18.33 -3.82
N ASP A 214 -15.03 17.27 -4.54
CA ASP A 214 -15.95 16.59 -5.45
C ASP A 214 -17.17 16.01 -4.69
N PRO A 215 -18.40 16.18 -5.21
CA PRO A 215 -19.60 15.66 -4.58
C PRO A 215 -19.55 14.15 -4.26
N VAL A 216 -18.87 13.34 -5.07
CA VAL A 216 -18.74 11.90 -4.85
C VAL A 216 -17.88 11.64 -3.61
N ILE A 217 -16.76 12.36 -3.45
CA ILE A 217 -15.88 12.23 -2.29
C ILE A 217 -16.61 12.67 -1.02
N THR A 218 -17.20 13.87 -1.04
CA THR A 218 -17.89 14.42 0.14
C THR A 218 -19.06 13.55 0.61
N LYS A 219 -19.85 12.97 -0.32
CA LYS A 219 -20.91 12.01 0.02
C LYS A 219 -20.36 10.70 0.58
N ALA A 220 -19.26 10.19 0.04
CA ALA A 220 -18.64 8.96 0.52
C ALA A 220 -18.05 9.13 1.92
N ILE A 221 -17.39 10.25 2.21
CA ILE A 221 -16.90 10.60 3.55
C ILE A 221 -18.06 10.71 4.56
N LYS A 222 -19.20 11.31 4.16
CA LYS A 222 -20.41 11.34 5.00
C LYS A 222 -20.95 9.94 5.27
N CYS A 223 -20.97 9.04 4.28
CA CYS A 223 -21.33 7.63 4.48
C CYS A 223 -20.40 6.93 5.49
N ILE A 224 -19.09 7.15 5.37
CA ILE A 224 -18.09 6.56 6.27
C ILE A 224 -18.32 7.06 7.71
N SER A 225 -18.51 8.37 7.88
CA SER A 225 -18.73 8.99 9.19
C SER A 225 -20.00 8.50 9.87
N SER A 226 -21.10 8.34 9.13
CA SER A 226 -22.37 7.86 9.70
C SER A 226 -22.30 6.41 10.18
N LYS A 227 -21.35 5.62 9.66
CA LYS A 227 -21.15 4.21 10.00
C LYS A 227 -19.92 3.95 10.86
N LYS A 228 -19.19 4.98 11.30
CA LYS A 228 -17.95 4.85 12.09
C LYS A 228 -18.15 4.01 13.36
N ASN A 229 -19.25 4.24 14.07
CA ASN A 229 -19.56 3.53 15.31
C ASN A 229 -19.93 2.04 15.11
N SER A 230 -20.20 1.62 13.87
CA SER A 230 -20.51 0.22 13.56
C SER A 230 -19.26 -0.63 13.30
N VAL A 231 -18.08 -0.01 13.23
CA VAL A 231 -16.81 -0.66 12.89
C VAL A 231 -15.98 -0.85 14.16
N THR A 232 -15.80 -2.10 14.57
CA THR A 232 -15.11 -2.45 15.82
C THR A 232 -13.68 -2.94 15.62
N ASP A 233 -13.30 -3.34 14.39
CA ASP A 233 -11.98 -3.89 14.12
C ASP A 233 -10.93 -2.79 13.87
N SER A 234 -9.73 -2.98 14.44
CA SER A 234 -8.64 -2.00 14.35
C SER A 234 -8.17 -1.74 12.92
N TYR A 235 -8.24 -2.76 12.06
CA TYR A 235 -7.82 -2.64 10.65
C TYR A 235 -8.73 -1.69 9.87
N SER A 236 -10.05 -1.90 9.95
CA SER A 236 -11.02 -1.03 9.30
C SER A 236 -10.95 0.39 9.86
N ASN A 237 -10.79 0.55 11.18
CA ASN A 237 -10.59 1.87 11.79
C ASN A 237 -9.36 2.60 11.25
N ALA A 238 -8.23 1.91 11.04
CA ALA A 238 -7.05 2.49 10.43
C ALA A 238 -7.30 2.95 8.98
N ILE A 239 -8.02 2.15 8.18
CA ILE A 239 -8.39 2.54 6.81
C ILE A 239 -9.32 3.76 6.81
N LEU A 240 -10.30 3.80 7.70
CA LEU A 240 -11.22 4.94 7.79
C LEU A 240 -10.49 6.20 8.22
N ALA A 241 -9.57 6.10 9.19
CA ALA A 241 -8.74 7.22 9.61
C ALA A 241 -7.90 7.74 8.43
N PHE A 242 -7.25 6.86 7.68
CA PHE A 242 -6.47 7.24 6.51
C PHE A 242 -7.32 7.92 5.43
N ALA A 243 -8.52 7.39 5.14
CA ALA A 243 -9.45 8.00 4.20
C ALA A 243 -9.90 9.40 4.64
N HIS A 244 -10.03 9.64 5.94
CA HIS A 244 -10.33 10.95 6.51
C HIS A 244 -9.15 11.93 6.49
N THR A 245 -7.90 11.44 6.58
CA THR A 245 -6.74 12.33 6.57
C THR A 245 -6.36 12.83 5.17
N ILE A 246 -6.73 12.08 4.13
CA ILE A 246 -6.39 12.41 2.74
C ILE A 246 -7.49 13.21 2.02
N ALA A 247 -8.71 13.18 2.54
CA ALA A 247 -9.86 13.95 2.05
C ALA A 247 -9.96 15.31 2.75
#